data_AF-A0A383W9J8-F1
#
_entry.id   AF-A0A383W9J8-F1
#
_cell.length_a   1.000
_cell.length_b   1.000
_cell.length_c   1.000
_cell.angle_alpha   90.00
_cell.angle_beta   90.00
_cell.angle_gamma   90.00
#
_symmetry.space_group_name_H-M   'P 1'
#
loop_
_entity.id
_entity.type
_entity.pdbx_description
1 polymer ?
#
loop_
_entity_poly.entity_id
_entity_poly.type
_entity_poly.pdbx_seq_one_letter_code
_entity_poly.pdbx_strand_id
1 'polypeptide(L)'
;MQSLRCSPSHKLCRSTTRPSVQLRAAAQPRSRTVLCLAAVRTATEAHLQLATAKLPAAADVNRFAESMYQWAATMTQSGANFPFVLPIQVDKIQSPPGFQMSLLRRGKNGGFGSAGDIVGTVEDAPGVGKVLMIRFYEGPTAQDSRITPPPTDPEERLEVVLKSMPDVDTLMATMPRAIRAAVAVSTP
;
A
#
# COMPACT_ATOMS: atom_id res chain seq x y z
N MET A 1 13.89 -77.10 19.67
CA MET A 1 14.68 -77.71 20.76
C MET A 1 15.58 -76.64 21.36
N GLN A 2 15.57 -76.57 22.69
CA GLN A 2 16.18 -75.57 23.55
C GLN A 2 17.72 -75.67 23.57
N SER A 3 18.43 -74.55 23.74
CA SER A 3 19.56 -74.51 24.68
C SER A 3 19.92 -73.07 25.04
N LEU A 4 19.78 -72.76 26.32
CA LEU A 4 20.23 -71.57 27.03
C LEU A 4 21.76 -71.56 27.16
N ARG A 5 22.37 -70.38 27.25
CA ARG A 5 23.47 -70.12 28.18
C ARG A 5 23.63 -68.62 28.47
N CYS A 6 23.64 -68.30 29.77
CA CYS A 6 23.80 -66.98 30.37
C CYS A 6 25.28 -66.63 30.66
N SER A 7 25.61 -65.33 30.53
CA SER A 7 26.49 -64.47 31.38
C SER A 7 27.97 -64.83 31.62
N PRO A 8 28.81 -63.93 32.23
CA PRO A 8 28.72 -62.48 32.49
C PRO A 8 30.05 -61.69 32.22
N SER A 9 30.03 -60.37 32.42
CA SER A 9 30.98 -59.59 33.26
C SER A 9 31.63 -58.32 32.70
N HIS A 10 31.25 -57.22 33.39
CA HIS A 10 32.09 -56.16 33.96
C HIS A 10 32.73 -55.06 33.08
N LYS A 11 32.10 -53.87 33.22
CA LYS A 11 32.66 -52.57 33.64
C LYS A 11 33.97 -52.10 32.98
N LEU A 12 33.88 -50.98 32.25
CA LEU A 12 34.71 -49.82 32.57
C LEU A 12 34.09 -48.50 32.11
N CYS A 13 34.07 -47.58 33.07
CA CYS A 13 33.63 -46.21 33.02
C CYS A 13 34.65 -45.36 32.23
N ARG A 14 34.19 -44.46 31.35
CA ARG A 14 34.88 -43.18 31.14
C ARG A 14 33.92 -42.12 30.63
N SER A 15 33.69 -41.15 31.51
CA SER A 15 33.15 -39.84 31.22
C SER A 15 34.04 -39.12 30.21
N THR A 16 33.42 -38.45 29.24
CA THR A 16 34.04 -37.26 28.66
C THR A 16 32.93 -36.28 28.31
N THR A 17 32.77 -35.34 29.22
CA THR A 17 31.97 -34.13 29.19
C THR A 17 32.20 -33.37 27.89
N ARG A 18 31.17 -33.24 27.04
CA ARG A 18 31.20 -32.30 25.91
C ARG A 18 30.81 -30.90 26.43
N PRO A 19 31.61 -29.86 26.14
CA PRO A 19 31.33 -28.51 26.61
C PRO A 19 30.09 -27.95 25.90
N SER A 20 29.23 -27.38 26.73
CA SER A 20 28.06 -26.58 26.40
C SER A 20 28.49 -25.28 25.70
N VAL A 21 28.20 -25.17 24.40
CA VAL A 21 28.24 -23.88 23.69
C VAL A 21 26.97 -23.12 24.05
N GLN A 22 27.08 -22.22 25.04
CA GLN A 22 26.07 -21.21 25.33
C GLN A 22 26.11 -20.12 24.25
N LEU A 23 25.29 -20.27 23.21
CA LEU A 23 24.97 -19.17 22.30
C LEU A 23 23.89 -18.30 22.97
N ARG A 24 24.33 -17.32 23.77
CA ARG A 24 23.51 -16.17 24.14
C ARG A 24 23.39 -15.24 22.94
N ALA A 25 22.36 -15.45 22.13
CA ALA A 25 21.87 -14.43 21.21
C ALA A 25 20.61 -13.81 21.84
N ALA A 26 20.79 -12.69 22.54
CA ALA A 26 19.68 -11.82 22.92
C ALA A 26 19.15 -11.13 21.65
N ALA A 27 18.28 -11.81 20.91
CA ALA A 27 17.51 -11.20 19.84
C ALA A 27 16.40 -10.35 20.47
N GLN A 28 16.69 -9.07 20.69
CA GLN A 28 15.66 -8.07 20.99
C GLN A 28 14.68 -7.98 19.82
N PRO A 29 13.37 -8.07 20.05
CA PRO A 29 12.40 -7.95 18.98
C PRO A 29 12.00 -6.48 18.79
N ARG A 30 11.52 -6.23 17.56
CA ARG A 30 10.53 -5.21 17.16
C ARG A 30 11.08 -3.97 16.45
N SER A 31 11.04 -4.09 15.13
CA SER A 31 10.33 -3.18 14.23
C SER A 31 10.14 -1.76 14.76
N ARG A 32 10.97 -0.85 14.27
CA ARG A 32 10.48 0.50 13.97
C ARG A 32 9.47 0.37 12.85
N THR A 33 8.21 0.12 13.22
CA THR A 33 7.08 0.47 12.37
C THR A 33 7.08 2.00 12.32
N VAL A 34 7.74 2.56 11.31
CA VAL A 34 7.51 3.93 10.92
C VAL A 34 6.10 3.92 10.35
N LEU A 35 5.12 4.18 11.21
CA LEU A 35 3.78 4.55 10.79
C LEU A 35 3.94 5.88 10.05
N CYS A 36 4.11 5.80 8.73
CA CYS A 36 3.86 6.92 7.85
C CYS A 36 2.37 7.20 7.95
N LEU A 37 1.98 8.06 8.90
CA LEU A 37 0.67 8.69 8.89
C LEU A 37 0.59 9.48 7.59
N ALA A 38 -0.09 8.94 6.59
CA ALA A 38 -0.48 9.69 5.40
C ALA A 38 -1.45 10.80 5.86
N ALA A 39 -1.01 12.05 5.77
CA ALA A 39 -1.93 13.18 5.95
C ALA A 39 -2.99 13.11 4.83
N VAL A 40 -4.27 13.17 5.21
CA VAL A 40 -5.39 13.19 4.27
C VAL A 40 -5.27 14.44 3.41
N ARG A 41 -4.98 14.26 2.11
CA ARG A 41 -4.85 15.35 1.15
C ARG A 41 -6.23 15.94 0.85
N THR A 42 -6.33 17.27 0.90
CA THR A 42 -7.59 17.98 0.66
C THR A 42 -7.63 18.57 -0.76
N ALA A 43 -8.85 18.76 -1.29
CA ALA A 43 -9.06 19.33 -2.63
C ALA A 43 -8.56 20.78 -2.80
N THR A 44 -8.09 21.43 -1.73
CA THR A 44 -7.50 22.78 -1.75
C THR A 44 -6.00 22.78 -2.06
N GLU A 45 -5.33 21.63 -1.96
CA GLU A 45 -3.93 21.49 -2.36
C GLU A 45 -3.82 21.40 -3.90
N ALA A 46 -2.67 21.77 -4.46
CA ALA A 46 -2.42 21.63 -5.89
C ALA A 46 -2.53 20.15 -6.30
N HIS A 47 -3.36 19.87 -7.29
CA HIS A 47 -3.66 18.50 -7.74
C HIS A 47 -4.04 18.46 -9.22
N LEU A 48 -3.92 17.28 -9.83
CA LEU A 48 -4.47 16.99 -11.15
C LEU A 48 -5.71 16.10 -11.00
N GLN A 49 -6.81 16.47 -11.65
CA GLN A 49 -8.01 15.64 -11.68
C GLN A 49 -7.84 14.52 -12.73
N LEU A 50 -7.74 13.27 -12.26
CA LEU A 50 -7.53 12.12 -13.12
C LEU A 50 -8.84 11.55 -13.67
N ALA A 51 -9.88 11.50 -12.84
CA ALA A 51 -11.17 10.97 -13.23
C ALA A 51 -12.31 11.46 -12.33
N THR A 52 -13.51 11.37 -12.86
CA THR A 52 -14.74 11.69 -12.15
C THR A 52 -15.82 10.70 -12.54
N ALA A 53 -16.57 10.18 -11.55
CA ALA A 53 -17.68 9.28 -11.80
C ALA A 53 -18.90 9.66 -10.96
N LYS A 54 -20.04 9.88 -11.62
CA LYS A 54 -21.32 10.09 -10.94
C LYS A 54 -21.79 8.79 -10.30
N LEU A 55 -22.13 8.83 -9.02
CA LEU A 55 -22.73 7.70 -8.33
C LEU A 55 -24.26 7.70 -8.54
N PRO A 56 -24.90 6.52 -8.61
CA PRO A 56 -26.35 6.42 -8.52
C PRO A 56 -26.88 7.05 -7.23
N ALA A 57 -28.04 7.69 -7.29
CA ALA A 57 -28.65 8.34 -6.12
C ALA A 57 -28.97 7.36 -4.98
N ALA A 58 -29.21 6.09 -5.31
CA ALA A 58 -29.49 5.02 -4.35
C ALA A 58 -28.23 4.35 -3.77
N ALA A 59 -27.03 4.72 -4.21
CA ALA A 59 -25.80 4.07 -3.78
C ALA A 59 -25.45 4.41 -2.32
N ASP A 60 -25.21 3.38 -1.51
CA ASP A 60 -24.63 3.53 -0.17
C ASP A 60 -23.15 3.94 -0.30
N VAL A 61 -22.86 5.19 0.07
CA VAL A 61 -21.52 5.79 -0.03
C VAL A 61 -20.48 5.02 0.77
N ASN A 62 -20.83 4.53 1.96
CA ASN A 62 -19.88 3.85 2.83
C ASN A 62 -19.54 2.48 2.27
N ARG A 63 -20.53 1.74 1.76
CA ARG A 63 -20.30 0.47 1.06
C ARG A 63 -19.50 0.65 -0.22
N PHE A 64 -19.80 1.71 -0.98
CA PHE A 64 -19.05 2.05 -2.18
C PHE A 64 -17.58 2.37 -1.85
N ALA A 65 -17.34 3.27 -0.91
CA ALA A 65 -15.99 3.67 -0.49
C ALA A 65 -15.21 2.50 0.09
N GLU A 66 -15.85 1.63 0.87
CA GLU A 66 -15.24 0.39 1.36
C GLU A 66 -14.86 -0.53 0.20
N SER A 67 -15.75 -0.76 -0.77
CA SER A 67 -15.44 -1.59 -1.94
C SER A 67 -14.28 -1.02 -2.77
N MET A 68 -14.18 0.30 -2.89
CA MET A 68 -13.07 0.96 -3.59
C MET A 68 -11.76 0.81 -2.81
N TYR A 69 -11.78 0.99 -1.49
CA TYR A 69 -10.60 0.74 -0.63
C TYR A 69 -10.14 -0.72 -0.72
N GLN A 70 -11.06 -1.67 -0.65
CA GLN A 70 -10.74 -3.11 -0.78
C GLN A 70 -10.13 -3.43 -2.15
N TRP A 71 -10.69 -2.88 -3.23
CA TRP A 71 -10.09 -3.00 -4.56
C TRP A 71 -8.64 -2.49 -4.55
N ALA A 72 -8.40 -1.26 -4.08
CA ALA A 72 -7.06 -0.68 -4.04
C ALA A 72 -6.09 -1.53 -3.20
N ALA A 73 -6.52 -2.00 -2.01
CA ALA A 73 -5.72 -2.86 -1.14
C ALA A 73 -5.39 -4.22 -1.79
N THR A 74 -6.30 -4.79 -2.58
CA THR A 74 -6.02 -6.06 -3.28
C THR A 74 -5.02 -5.90 -4.42
N MET A 75 -4.83 -4.70 -4.99
CA MET A 75 -3.83 -4.49 -6.04
C MET A 75 -2.40 -4.78 -5.55
N THR A 76 -2.15 -4.61 -4.25
CA THR A 76 -0.84 -4.80 -3.62
C THR A 76 -0.69 -6.14 -2.91
N GLN A 77 -1.80 -6.85 -2.65
CA GLN A 77 -1.84 -8.05 -1.80
C GLN A 77 -2.30 -9.32 -2.52
N SER A 78 -3.12 -9.20 -3.57
CA SER A 78 -3.69 -10.34 -4.29
C SER A 78 -2.83 -10.64 -5.52
N GLY A 79 -2.45 -11.90 -5.72
CA GLY A 79 -1.50 -12.42 -6.71
C GLY A 79 -1.81 -12.18 -8.20
N ALA A 80 -2.60 -11.17 -8.56
CA ALA A 80 -2.56 -10.55 -9.88
C ALA A 80 -1.19 -9.90 -10.18
N ASN A 81 -0.40 -9.61 -9.12
CA ASN A 81 0.98 -9.15 -9.15
C ASN A 81 1.23 -8.18 -10.31
N PHE A 82 0.46 -7.08 -10.33
CA PHE A 82 0.73 -6.00 -11.28
C PHE A 82 2.20 -5.59 -11.05
N PRO A 83 3.02 -5.57 -12.12
CA PRO A 83 4.44 -5.28 -11.99
C PRO A 83 4.63 -3.77 -11.77
N PHE A 84 4.19 -3.28 -10.62
CA PHE A 84 4.39 -1.89 -10.24
C PHE A 84 5.88 -1.62 -10.08
N VAL A 85 6.33 -0.54 -10.69
CA VAL A 85 7.69 -0.05 -10.54
C VAL A 85 7.93 0.42 -9.10
N LEU A 86 6.93 1.04 -8.48
CA LEU A 86 6.98 1.53 -7.11
C LEU A 86 6.09 0.68 -6.17
N PRO A 87 6.57 0.33 -4.96
CA PRO A 87 5.70 -0.24 -3.94
C PRO A 87 4.54 0.72 -3.64
N ILE A 88 3.33 0.18 -3.46
CA ILE A 88 2.14 0.99 -3.17
C ILE A 88 1.70 0.76 -1.73
N GLN A 89 1.44 1.85 -1.00
CA GLN A 89 0.71 1.83 0.27
C GLN A 89 -0.71 2.32 0.03
N VAL A 90 -1.69 1.64 0.63
CA VAL A 90 -3.10 2.01 0.50
C VAL A 90 -3.68 2.30 1.88
N ASP A 91 -4.27 3.48 2.02
CA ASP A 91 -4.87 3.95 3.26
C ASP A 91 -6.35 4.27 3.05
N LYS A 92 -7.17 3.98 4.06
CA LYS A 92 -8.60 4.29 4.06
C LYS A 92 -8.84 5.71 4.54
N ILE A 93 -9.68 6.46 3.83
CA ILE A 93 -10.10 7.81 4.23
C ILE A 93 -11.53 7.73 4.77
N GLN A 94 -11.74 8.27 5.97
CA GLN A 94 -13.05 8.25 6.63
C GLN A 94 -13.90 9.48 6.28
N SER A 95 -13.28 10.65 6.11
CA SER A 95 -13.99 11.91 5.88
C SER A 95 -13.17 12.83 4.96
N PRO A 96 -13.61 13.07 3.71
CA PRO A 96 -14.72 12.40 3.02
C PRO A 96 -14.45 10.89 2.78
N PRO A 97 -15.48 10.02 2.71
CA PRO A 97 -15.27 8.59 2.48
C PRO A 97 -14.50 8.30 1.20
N GLY A 98 -13.45 7.49 1.29
CA GLY A 98 -12.56 7.27 0.16
C GLY A 98 -11.33 6.41 0.46
N PHE A 99 -10.34 6.52 -0.41
CA PHE A 99 -9.06 5.83 -0.31
C PHE A 99 -7.91 6.70 -0.81
N GLN A 100 -6.70 6.42 -0.33
CA GLN A 100 -5.45 6.99 -0.84
C GLN A 100 -4.51 5.86 -1.22
N MET A 101 -3.89 5.97 -2.39
CA MET A 101 -2.80 5.11 -2.86
C MET A 101 -1.54 5.95 -2.95
N SER A 102 -0.54 5.62 -2.16
CA SER A 102 0.76 6.30 -2.14
C SER A 102 1.79 5.46 -2.89
N LEU A 103 2.36 5.98 -3.97
CA LEU A 103 3.44 5.35 -4.73
C LEU A 103 4.76 5.60 -4.00
N LEU A 104 5.27 4.60 -3.30
CA LEU A 104 6.39 4.74 -2.39
C LEU A 104 7.73 4.70 -3.11
N ARG A 105 8.64 5.56 -2.67
CA ARG A 105 10.02 5.62 -3.13
C ARG A 105 10.95 5.80 -1.94
N ARG A 106 12.16 5.27 -2.06
CA ARG A 106 13.24 5.61 -1.13
C ARG A 106 13.70 7.06 -1.36
N GLY A 107 13.48 7.91 -0.36
CA GLY A 107 13.93 9.30 -0.36
C GLY A 107 15.42 9.42 -0.02
N LYS A 108 15.96 10.64 -0.15
CA LYS A 108 17.39 10.94 0.10
C LYS A 108 17.84 10.62 1.52
N ASN A 109 16.93 10.74 2.49
CA ASN A 109 17.19 10.46 3.91
C ASN A 109 17.24 8.94 4.22
N GLY A 110 17.14 8.09 3.20
CA GLY A 110 17.19 6.63 3.35
C GLY A 110 15.87 5.97 3.74
N GLY A 111 14.87 6.75 4.18
CA GLY A 111 13.49 6.28 4.43
C GLY A 111 12.63 6.22 3.17
N PHE A 112 11.46 5.58 3.28
CA PHE A 112 10.44 5.58 2.22
C PHE A 112 9.46 6.72 2.42
N GLY A 113 9.09 7.39 1.33
CA GLY A 113 8.01 8.38 1.30
C GLY A 113 7.24 8.29 0.00
N SER A 114 6.10 8.97 -0.08
CA SER A 114 5.31 8.99 -1.30
C SER A 114 6.00 9.82 -2.38
N ALA A 115 6.14 9.27 -3.57
CA ALA A 115 6.54 9.98 -4.77
C ALA A 115 5.31 10.65 -5.43
N GLY A 116 4.12 10.08 -5.27
CA GLY A 116 2.87 10.63 -5.75
C GLY A 116 1.69 9.91 -5.10
N ASP A 117 0.62 10.66 -4.83
CA ASP A 117 -0.58 10.15 -4.16
C ASP A 117 -1.78 10.18 -5.12
N ILE A 118 -2.44 9.05 -5.32
CA ILE A 118 -3.76 8.98 -5.97
C ILE A 118 -4.80 8.92 -4.87
N VAL A 119 -5.73 9.87 -4.85
CA VAL A 119 -6.76 9.97 -3.82
C VAL A 119 -8.13 9.93 -4.48
N GLY A 120 -8.95 8.98 -4.04
CA GLY A 120 -10.33 8.83 -4.46
C GLY A 120 -11.29 9.17 -3.33
N THR A 121 -12.07 10.24 -3.48
CA THR A 121 -13.03 10.71 -2.46
C THR A 121 -14.43 10.84 -3.04
N VAL A 122 -15.45 10.48 -2.25
CA VAL A 122 -16.85 10.72 -2.63
C VAL A 122 -17.27 12.08 -2.10
N GLU A 123 -17.67 12.95 -3.02
CA GLU A 123 -18.05 14.34 -2.77
C GLU A 123 -19.46 14.62 -3.29
N ASP A 124 -20.15 15.59 -2.68
CA ASP A 124 -21.43 16.09 -3.17
C ASP A 124 -21.17 17.25 -4.15
N ALA A 125 -21.52 17.04 -5.41
CA ALA A 125 -21.38 18.04 -6.48
C ALA A 125 -22.72 18.76 -6.72
N PRO A 126 -22.75 20.11 -6.68
CA PRO A 126 -23.98 20.89 -6.89
C PRO A 126 -24.70 20.52 -8.19
N GLY A 127 -25.99 20.18 -8.09
CA GLY A 127 -26.83 19.82 -9.24
C GLY A 127 -26.57 18.44 -9.84
N VAL A 128 -25.51 17.73 -9.43
CA VAL A 128 -25.15 16.41 -9.96
C VAL A 128 -25.42 15.29 -8.95
N GLY A 129 -25.28 15.58 -7.66
CA GLY A 129 -25.39 14.62 -6.57
C GLY A 129 -24.02 14.07 -6.16
N LYS A 130 -23.98 12.83 -5.69
CA LYS A 130 -22.73 12.19 -5.23
C LYS A 130 -21.83 11.82 -6.39
N VAL A 131 -20.56 12.17 -6.27
CA VAL A 131 -19.54 11.98 -7.31
C VAL A 131 -18.26 11.46 -6.68
N LEU A 132 -17.66 10.43 -7.29
CA LEU A 132 -16.31 9.99 -6.98
C LEU A 132 -15.34 10.90 -7.75
N MET A 133 -14.48 11.59 -7.00
CA MET A 133 -13.39 12.39 -7.54
C MET A 133 -12.09 11.62 -7.36
N ILE A 134 -11.35 11.40 -8.44
CA ILE A 134 -10.00 10.83 -8.41
C ILE A 134 -9.01 11.93 -8.75
N ARG A 135 -8.10 12.21 -7.82
CA ARG A 135 -7.09 13.26 -7.94
C ARG A 135 -5.69 12.72 -7.71
N PHE A 136 -4.72 13.33 -8.36
CA PHE A 136 -3.30 13.08 -8.19
C PHE A 136 -2.62 14.24 -7.47
N TYR A 137 -1.83 13.93 -6.46
CA TYR A 137 -1.07 14.89 -5.67
C TYR A 137 0.42 14.58 -5.71
N GLU A 138 1.22 15.63 -5.58
CA GLU A 138 2.67 15.52 -5.45
C GLU A 138 3.05 14.97 -4.07
N GLY A 139 3.83 13.88 -4.09
CA GLY A 139 4.35 13.29 -2.86
C GLY A 139 5.62 14.00 -2.37
N PRO A 140 5.96 13.92 -1.06
CA PRO A 140 7.14 14.57 -0.49
C PRO A 140 8.48 14.08 -1.07
N THR A 141 8.51 12.91 -1.70
CA THR A 141 9.71 12.35 -2.36
C THR A 141 9.64 12.42 -3.89
N ALA A 142 8.66 13.13 -4.46
CA ALA A 142 8.47 13.25 -5.91
C ALA A 142 9.73 13.78 -6.62
N GLN A 143 10.39 14.76 -6.00
CA GLN A 143 11.52 15.48 -6.58
C GLN A 143 12.89 14.88 -6.19
N ASP A 144 12.92 13.84 -5.35
CA ASP A 144 14.17 13.37 -4.72
C ASP A 144 15.17 12.73 -5.69
N SER A 145 14.77 12.42 -6.92
CA SER A 145 15.68 11.83 -7.91
C SER A 145 15.65 12.53 -9.26
N ARG A 146 15.17 13.76 -9.29
CA ARG A 146 15.35 14.59 -10.47
C ARG A 146 16.78 15.09 -10.52
N ILE A 147 17.33 15.04 -11.73
CA ILE A 147 18.64 15.58 -12.07
C ILE A 147 18.49 17.09 -12.38
N THR A 148 17.37 17.47 -12.98
CA THR A 148 17.05 18.87 -13.30
C THR A 148 16.23 19.52 -12.18
N PRO A 149 16.34 20.85 -12.01
CA PRO A 149 15.46 21.59 -11.12
C PRO A 149 13.98 21.35 -11.46
N PRO A 150 13.09 21.30 -10.45
CA PRO A 150 11.66 21.19 -10.70
C PRO A 150 11.10 22.49 -11.32
N PRO A 151 10.04 22.40 -12.15
CA PRO A 151 9.28 23.57 -12.57
C PRO A 151 8.77 24.37 -11.36
N THR A 152 8.80 25.69 -11.49
CA THR A 152 8.29 26.61 -10.46
C THR A 152 6.76 26.54 -10.38
N ASP A 153 6.11 26.43 -11.54
CA ASP A 153 4.67 26.28 -11.62
C ASP A 153 4.20 24.94 -11.01
N PRO A 154 3.27 24.94 -10.03
CA PRO A 154 2.78 23.73 -9.40
C PRO A 154 2.08 22.75 -10.34
N GLU A 155 1.32 23.23 -11.32
CA GLU A 155 0.58 22.38 -12.25
C GLU A 155 1.54 21.68 -13.22
N GLU A 156 2.47 22.43 -13.82
CA GLU A 156 3.53 21.86 -14.66
C GLU A 156 4.37 20.84 -13.88
N ARG A 157 4.67 21.11 -12.60
CA ARG A 157 5.40 20.17 -11.74
C ARG A 157 4.62 18.87 -11.53
N LEU A 158 3.31 18.95 -11.24
CA LEU A 158 2.45 17.79 -11.10
C LEU A 158 2.39 16.97 -12.39
N GLU A 159 2.30 17.62 -13.55
CA GLU A 159 2.30 16.91 -14.83
C GLU A 159 3.59 16.15 -15.07
N VAL A 160 4.75 16.76 -14.79
CA VAL A 160 6.03 16.08 -14.98
C VAL A 160 6.16 14.90 -14.00
N VAL A 161 5.71 15.06 -12.77
CA VAL A 161 5.68 13.97 -11.78
C VAL A 161 4.78 12.84 -12.26
N LEU A 162 3.54 13.14 -12.69
CA LEU A 162 2.60 12.17 -13.22
C LEU A 162 3.16 11.42 -14.44
N LYS A 163 3.73 12.13 -15.41
CA LYS A 163 4.36 11.54 -16.62
C LYS A 163 5.53 10.62 -16.30
N SER A 164 6.19 10.81 -15.14
CA SER A 164 7.28 9.95 -14.69
C SER A 164 6.83 8.65 -14.00
N MET A 165 5.52 8.47 -13.80
CA MET A 165 4.94 7.34 -13.07
C MET A 165 4.10 6.43 -14.00
N PRO A 166 4.72 5.43 -14.66
CA PRO A 166 4.00 4.52 -15.56
C PRO A 166 2.94 3.67 -14.84
N ASP A 167 3.08 3.51 -13.52
CA ASP A 167 2.13 2.76 -12.70
C ASP A 167 0.77 3.46 -12.62
N VAL A 168 0.70 4.79 -12.74
CA VAL A 168 -0.56 5.53 -12.65
C VAL A 168 -1.49 5.15 -13.80
N ASP A 169 -0.97 5.06 -15.03
CA ASP A 169 -1.77 4.65 -16.18
C ASP A 169 -2.30 3.21 -16.02
N THR A 170 -1.46 2.31 -15.49
CA THR A 170 -1.83 0.92 -15.21
C THR A 170 -2.94 0.85 -14.16
N LEU A 171 -2.83 1.63 -13.08
CA LEU A 171 -3.85 1.74 -12.04
C LEU A 171 -5.17 2.27 -12.62
N MET A 172 -5.10 3.39 -13.34
CA MET A 172 -6.27 4.05 -13.91
C MET A 172 -6.97 3.20 -14.98
N ALA A 173 -6.26 2.35 -15.71
CA ALA A 173 -6.85 1.41 -16.65
C ALA A 173 -7.78 0.37 -15.97
N THR A 174 -7.51 0.01 -14.72
CA THR A 174 -8.33 -0.95 -13.95
C THR A 174 -9.51 -0.30 -13.21
N MET A 175 -9.42 1.02 -12.99
CA MET A 175 -10.39 1.81 -12.22
C MET A 175 -11.84 1.70 -12.73
N PRO A 176 -12.16 1.74 -14.04
CA PRO A 176 -13.55 1.67 -14.50
C PRO A 176 -14.24 0.35 -14.13
N ARG A 177 -13.49 -0.76 -14.12
CA ARG A 177 -14.02 -2.06 -13.69
C ARG A 177 -14.28 -2.07 -12.19
N ALA A 178 -13.36 -1.50 -11.40
CA ALA A 178 -13.52 -1.38 -9.96
C ALA A 178 -14.74 -0.54 -9.58
N ILE A 179 -14.93 0.62 -10.21
CA ILE A 179 -16.08 1.50 -9.98
C ILE A 179 -17.39 0.76 -10.28
N ARG A 180 -17.49 0.06 -11.41
CA ARG A 180 -18.71 -0.71 -11.74
C ARG A 180 -19.00 -1.80 -10.73
N ALA A 181 -17.98 -2.53 -10.28
CA ALA A 181 -18.14 -3.55 -9.24
C ALA A 181 -18.57 -2.94 -7.91
N ALA A 182 -17.96 -1.82 -7.52
CA ALA A 182 -18.29 -1.08 -6.30
C ALA A 182 -19.74 -0.55 -6.32
N VAL A 183 -20.21 -0.04 -7.47
CA VAL A 183 -21.61 0.38 -7.65
C VAL A 183 -22.58 -0.80 -7.51
N ALA A 184 -22.23 -1.96 -8.08
CA ALA A 184 -23.08 -3.15 -8.04
C ALA A 184 -23.28 -3.68 -6.60
N VAL A 185 -22.29 -3.52 -5.72
CA VAL A 185 -22.39 -3.94 -4.31
C VAL A 185 -22.94 -2.87 -3.37
N SER A 186 -22.94 -1.60 -3.80
CA SER A 186 -23.43 -0.47 -3.00
C SER A 186 -24.86 -0.06 -3.30
N THR A 187 -25.44 -0.57 -4.40
CA THR A 187 -26.84 -0.34 -4.75
C THR A 187 -27.68 -1.53 -4.29
N PRO A 188 -28.81 -1.31 -3.59
CA PRO A 188 -29.71 -2.38 -3.16
C PRO A 188 -30.43 -3.07 -4.33
#